data_AF-A0A4U7ARK6-F1
#
_entry.id   AF-A0A4U7ARK6-F1
#
_cell.length_a   1.000
_cell.length_b   1.000
_cell.length_c   1.000
_cell.angle_alpha   90.00
_cell.angle_beta   90.00
_cell.angle_gamma   90.00
#
_symmetry.space_group_name_H-M   'P 1'
#
loop_
_entity.id
_entity.type
_entity.pdbx_description
1 polymer ?
#
loop_
_entity_poly.entity_id
_entity_poly.type
_entity_poly.pdbx_seq_one_letter_code
_entity_poly.pdbx_strand_id
1 'polypeptide(L)'
;MLPLRFVAQPLRVSTIRLPVFASTAVWARAGKSSGPVMMQTVHHSSSQPRHNGDHEQQHNGRNTQANNGQGAPRGDGQTRERSPSHKPNTSGTEGQMYILTLLTDQHMHRSMTDLRKKYFPPKLNHLDAHITLFHALPESKLESDVMPAIKDLAHRTNKFELAATTPFKLKKGIAIGMPKDHGGVGSRNVHTTLVRQWSDFLSQQDFGFQAHFTIMNKVDDAKEIDKAFKDLKDGWEPCFGKAEGLSLYRYSPSGWHLMEHFTFQV
;
A
#
# COMPACT_ATOMS: atom_id res chain seq x y z
N MET A 1 -21.39 -37.93 -66.01
CA MET A 1 -21.76 -38.02 -64.58
C MET A 1 -21.07 -39.25 -63.99
N LEU A 2 -20.02 -39.05 -63.19
CA LEU A 2 -19.30 -40.08 -62.43
C LEU A 2 -18.90 -39.46 -61.07
N PRO A 3 -18.97 -40.19 -59.93
CA PRO A 3 -18.87 -39.61 -58.60
C PRO A 3 -17.42 -39.57 -58.05
N LEU A 4 -17.06 -38.48 -57.36
CA LEU A 4 -15.83 -38.38 -56.57
C LEU A 4 -15.98 -39.12 -55.23
N ARG A 5 -15.00 -39.98 -54.94
CA ARG A 5 -14.81 -40.65 -53.64
C ARG A 5 -14.08 -39.71 -52.67
N PHE A 6 -14.63 -39.53 -51.48
CA PHE A 6 -13.95 -38.92 -50.33
C PHE A 6 -12.99 -39.94 -49.69
N VAL A 7 -11.74 -39.53 -49.46
CA VAL A 7 -10.75 -40.25 -48.65
C VAL A 7 -10.47 -39.41 -47.41
N ALA A 8 -10.78 -39.96 -46.22
CA ALA A 8 -10.48 -39.36 -44.93
C ALA A 8 -9.03 -39.67 -44.53
N GLN A 9 -8.29 -38.65 -44.07
CA GLN A 9 -6.99 -38.81 -43.43
C GLN A 9 -7.11 -38.64 -41.89
N PRO A 10 -6.38 -39.42 -41.07
CA PRO A 10 -6.45 -39.31 -39.62
C PRO A 10 -5.54 -38.19 -39.07
N LEU A 11 -6.03 -37.53 -38.01
CA LEU A 11 -5.36 -36.49 -37.23
C LEU A 11 -4.20 -37.06 -36.40
N ARG A 12 -3.00 -36.44 -36.50
CA ARG A 12 -1.87 -36.66 -35.59
C ARG A 12 -1.99 -35.75 -34.37
N VAL A 13 -1.99 -36.33 -33.17
CA VAL A 13 -1.84 -35.64 -31.89
C VAL A 13 -0.35 -35.52 -31.58
N SER A 14 0.17 -34.30 -31.49
CA SER A 14 1.56 -34.03 -31.06
C SER A 14 1.59 -33.64 -29.59
N THR A 15 2.17 -34.51 -28.76
CA THR A 15 2.50 -34.22 -27.36
C THR A 15 3.76 -33.36 -27.29
N ILE A 16 3.65 -32.11 -26.86
CA ILE A 16 4.81 -31.24 -26.61
C ILE A 16 5.26 -31.43 -25.15
N ARG A 17 6.46 -31.97 -24.96
CA ARG A 17 7.18 -31.99 -23.69
C ARG A 17 7.91 -30.65 -23.49
N LEU A 18 7.69 -29.99 -22.35
CA LEU A 18 8.46 -28.82 -21.92
C LEU A 18 9.77 -29.27 -21.24
N PRO A 19 10.90 -28.58 -21.45
CA PRO A 19 12.16 -28.90 -20.79
C PRO A 19 12.22 -28.34 -19.36
N VAL A 20 12.67 -29.17 -18.43
CA VAL A 20 13.06 -28.82 -17.06
C VAL A 20 14.44 -28.16 -17.11
N PHE A 21 14.55 -26.89 -16.71
CA PHE A 21 15.84 -26.25 -16.44
C PHE A 21 16.15 -26.32 -14.94
N ALA A 22 17.09 -27.18 -14.58
CA ALA A 22 17.73 -27.21 -13.27
C ALA A 22 18.79 -26.10 -13.22
N SER A 23 18.72 -25.24 -12.21
CA SER A 23 19.74 -24.20 -11.96
C SER A 23 20.52 -24.58 -10.71
N THR A 24 21.76 -25.06 -10.91
CA THR A 24 22.74 -25.29 -9.85
C THR A 24 23.65 -24.06 -9.73
N ALA A 25 23.55 -23.34 -8.62
CA ALA A 25 24.46 -22.24 -8.31
C ALA A 25 25.69 -22.77 -7.55
N VAL A 26 26.87 -22.64 -8.16
CA VAL A 26 28.18 -22.89 -7.54
C VAL A 26 28.67 -21.60 -6.91
N TRP A 27 28.98 -21.64 -5.62
CA TRP A 27 29.63 -20.53 -4.89
C TRP A 27 31.14 -20.56 -5.12
N ALA A 28 31.70 -19.46 -5.60
CA ALA A 28 33.15 -19.24 -5.65
C ALA A 28 33.56 -18.13 -4.66
N ARG A 29 34.63 -18.39 -3.93
CA ARG A 29 35.18 -17.66 -2.79
C ARG A 29 36.53 -17.04 -3.19
N ALA A 30 36.71 -15.75 -2.92
CA ALA A 30 38.01 -15.07 -2.80
C ALA A 30 37.77 -13.74 -2.04
N GLY A 31 38.55 -13.24 -1.08
CA GLY A 31 39.87 -13.63 -0.61
C GLY A 31 40.85 -12.42 -0.55
N LYS A 32 40.69 -11.55 0.46
CA LYS A 32 41.71 -10.75 1.23
C LYS A 32 42.83 -9.92 0.56
N SER A 33 43.01 -8.67 1.04
CA SER A 33 44.24 -8.08 1.66
C SER A 33 43.94 -6.69 2.29
N SER A 34 44.02 -6.46 3.62
CA SER A 34 45.16 -5.95 4.45
C SER A 34 45.46 -4.45 4.22
N GLY A 35 45.24 -3.47 5.11
CA GLY A 35 45.73 -3.15 6.48
C GLY A 35 46.30 -1.70 6.46
N PRO A 36 46.74 -1.00 7.55
CA PRO A 36 46.76 -1.25 9.02
C PRO A 36 45.92 -0.22 9.84
N VAL A 37 45.33 -0.52 11.02
CA VAL A 37 45.82 -0.58 12.43
C VAL A 37 46.54 0.67 12.98
N MET A 38 45.91 1.30 13.99
CA MET A 38 46.55 2.00 15.11
C MET A 38 45.71 1.81 16.38
N MET A 39 46.35 1.23 17.41
CA MET A 39 45.88 1.12 18.78
C MET A 39 46.02 2.47 19.50
N GLN A 40 45.16 2.75 20.47
CA GLN A 40 45.60 3.45 21.68
C GLN A 40 44.77 3.01 22.90
N THR A 41 45.50 2.75 23.96
CA THR A 41 45.10 2.33 25.32
C THR A 41 45.41 3.48 26.27
N VAL A 42 44.55 3.78 27.26
CA VAL A 42 44.94 4.26 28.62
C VAL A 42 43.69 4.36 29.53
N HIS A 43 43.61 3.55 30.60
CA HIS A 43 43.79 3.87 32.04
C HIS A 43 42.63 4.65 32.71
N HIS A 44 41.84 4.00 33.58
CA HIS A 44 41.94 3.98 35.06
C HIS A 44 41.86 5.36 35.75
N SER A 45 40.77 5.60 36.50
CA SER A 45 40.92 6.09 37.90
C SER A 45 39.62 5.96 38.71
N SER A 46 39.82 5.60 39.97
CA SER A 46 38.89 5.28 41.04
C SER A 46 38.77 6.42 42.05
N SER A 47 37.58 6.68 42.60
CA SER A 47 37.40 7.27 43.95
C SER A 47 35.95 7.18 44.45
N GLN A 48 35.75 6.50 45.56
CA GLN A 48 34.58 6.43 46.47
C GLN A 48 34.63 7.60 47.52
N PRO A 49 33.80 7.66 48.62
CA PRO A 49 32.34 7.55 48.83
C PRO A 49 31.74 8.63 49.82
N ARG A 50 30.44 8.45 50.20
CA ARG A 50 29.64 8.99 51.37
C ARG A 50 28.84 10.28 51.09
N HIS A 51 27.61 10.52 51.60
CA HIS A 51 26.97 10.18 52.88
C HIS A 51 25.42 10.38 52.86
N ASN A 52 24.69 9.57 53.64
CA ASN A 52 23.40 9.68 54.36
C ASN A 52 22.32 10.74 54.04
N GLY A 53 21.05 10.31 54.19
CA GLY A 53 19.96 11.16 54.68
C GLY A 53 18.56 10.54 54.50
N ASP A 54 18.09 9.78 55.49
CA ASP A 54 16.67 9.43 55.68
C ASP A 54 15.85 10.66 56.08
N HIS A 55 14.61 10.78 55.58
CA HIS A 55 13.54 11.53 56.25
C HIS A 55 12.16 11.02 55.83
N GLU A 56 11.49 10.34 56.77
CA GLU A 56 10.04 10.20 56.83
C GLU A 56 9.39 11.57 57.12
N GLN A 57 8.22 11.82 56.52
CA GLN A 57 7.09 12.41 57.26
C GLN A 57 5.75 12.16 56.56
N GLN A 58 4.84 11.59 57.35
CA GLN A 58 3.42 11.38 57.09
C GLN A 58 2.66 12.70 57.13
N HIS A 59 1.54 12.80 56.40
CA HIS A 59 0.33 13.43 56.94
C HIS A 59 -0.96 12.85 56.32
N ASN A 60 -1.91 12.71 57.22
CA ASN A 60 -3.18 12.00 57.19
C ASN A 60 -4.34 12.98 56.89
N GLY A 61 -5.50 12.50 56.41
CA GLY A 61 -6.77 13.22 56.60
C GLY A 61 -7.79 13.23 55.45
N ARG A 62 -8.85 12.42 55.60
CA ARG A 62 -10.12 12.40 54.84
C ARG A 62 -10.90 13.74 54.97
N ASN A 63 -11.66 14.14 53.94
CA ASN A 63 -13.13 14.08 54.02
C ASN A 63 -13.86 14.23 52.65
N THR A 64 -15.03 13.63 52.64
CA THR A 64 -16.04 13.37 51.59
C THR A 64 -16.70 14.58 50.94
N GLN A 65 -17.04 14.48 49.64
CA GLN A 65 -18.39 14.81 49.19
C GLN A 65 -18.72 14.15 47.84
N ALA A 66 -19.75 13.30 47.87
CA ALA A 66 -20.41 12.75 46.69
C ALA A 66 -21.13 13.88 45.93
N ASN A 67 -20.98 13.91 44.61
CA ASN A 67 -21.96 14.58 43.76
C ASN A 67 -22.32 13.68 42.58
N ASN A 68 -23.57 13.23 42.61
CA ASN A 68 -24.25 12.51 41.54
C ASN A 68 -24.54 13.52 40.43
N GLY A 69 -23.76 13.47 39.35
CA GLY A 69 -23.92 14.31 38.16
C GLY A 69 -24.09 13.44 36.93
N GLN A 70 -25.36 13.24 36.57
CA GLN A 70 -25.90 12.73 35.31
C GLN A 70 -24.91 12.71 34.13
N GLY A 71 -24.72 11.52 33.55
CA GLY A 71 -23.96 11.34 32.31
C GLY A 71 -24.64 12.08 31.15
N ALA A 72 -24.05 13.21 30.76
CA ALA A 72 -24.33 13.85 29.49
C ALA A 72 -23.75 13.00 28.34
N PRO A 73 -24.47 12.85 27.21
CA PRO A 73 -24.01 12.06 26.10
C PRO A 73 -22.80 12.74 25.44
N ARG A 74 -21.69 12.02 25.30
CA ARG A 74 -20.52 12.45 24.53
C ARG A 74 -20.86 12.42 23.03
N GLY A 75 -21.57 13.44 22.57
CA GLY A 75 -21.55 13.87 21.18
C GLY A 75 -20.29 14.69 20.95
N ASP A 76 -19.45 14.24 20.02
CA ASP A 76 -19.19 14.96 18.78
C ASP A 76 -17.99 14.35 18.07
N GLY A 77 -18.26 13.91 16.84
CA GLY A 77 -17.25 13.47 15.90
C GLY A 77 -16.35 14.64 15.55
N GLN A 78 -15.24 14.77 16.25
CA GLN A 78 -14.10 15.52 15.74
C GLN A 78 -13.63 14.82 14.47
N THR A 79 -14.00 15.38 13.32
CA THR A 79 -13.28 15.16 12.06
C THR A 79 -11.81 15.43 12.34
N ARG A 80 -11.03 14.35 12.52
CA ARG A 80 -9.58 14.43 12.63
C ARG A 80 -9.07 15.25 11.44
N GLU A 81 -8.57 16.44 11.71
CA GLU A 81 -8.00 17.28 10.65
C GLU A 81 -6.88 16.49 9.95
N ARG A 82 -6.96 16.41 8.63
CA ARG A 82 -5.93 15.74 7.83
C ARG A 82 -4.61 16.47 7.99
N SER A 83 -3.51 15.72 8.11
CA SER A 83 -2.17 16.30 8.12
C SER A 83 -1.98 17.20 6.88
N PRO A 84 -1.30 18.35 7.00
CA PRO A 84 -1.13 19.28 5.88
C PRO A 84 -0.55 18.64 4.62
N SER A 85 0.32 17.63 4.75
CA SER A 85 0.90 16.89 3.63
C SER A 85 -0.10 16.04 2.82
N HIS A 86 -1.30 15.83 3.33
CA HIS A 86 -2.38 15.06 2.70
C HIS A 86 -3.50 15.97 2.17
N LYS A 87 -3.32 17.29 2.21
CA LYS A 87 -4.26 18.27 1.65
C LYS A 87 -3.80 18.66 0.24
N PRO A 88 -4.70 18.73 -0.75
CA PRO A 88 -4.38 19.30 -2.06
C PRO A 88 -3.91 20.76 -1.91
N ASN A 89 -3.07 21.21 -2.83
CA ASN A 89 -2.59 22.60 -2.85
C ASN A 89 -3.54 23.49 -3.66
N THR A 90 -4.70 23.81 -3.09
CA THR A 90 -5.68 24.71 -3.71
C THR A 90 -5.97 25.91 -2.81
N SER A 91 -6.40 27.03 -3.40
CA SER A 91 -6.64 28.29 -2.70
C SER A 91 -7.94 28.34 -1.88
N GLY A 92 -8.70 27.24 -1.81
CA GLY A 92 -10.01 27.19 -1.15
C GLY A 92 -10.28 25.87 -0.42
N THR A 93 -11.33 25.84 0.40
CA THR A 93 -11.78 24.61 1.07
C THR A 93 -12.45 23.69 0.06
N GLU A 94 -11.86 22.53 -0.19
CA GLU A 94 -12.44 21.50 -1.07
C GLU A 94 -13.61 20.81 -0.37
N GLY A 95 -14.81 20.92 -0.95
CA GLY A 95 -16.02 20.29 -0.42
C GLY A 95 -16.03 18.77 -0.56
N GLN A 96 -15.29 18.24 -1.54
CA GLN A 96 -15.10 16.80 -1.78
C GLN A 96 -13.65 16.50 -2.19
N MET A 97 -13.24 15.25 -2.00
CA MET A 97 -11.92 14.78 -2.41
C MET A 97 -12.05 13.45 -3.14
N TYR A 98 -11.11 13.21 -4.05
CA TYR A 98 -11.07 12.01 -4.86
C TYR A 98 -9.77 11.25 -4.66
N ILE A 99 -9.86 9.93 -4.81
CA ILE A 99 -8.70 9.07 -4.98
C ILE A 99 -8.73 8.47 -6.36
N LEU A 100 -7.55 8.32 -6.94
CA LEU A 100 -7.35 7.58 -8.17
C LEU A 100 -6.55 6.33 -7.85
N THR A 101 -7.05 5.19 -8.30
CA THR A 101 -6.40 3.89 -8.12
C THR A 101 -6.14 3.23 -9.46
N LEU A 102 -5.21 2.26 -9.49
CA LEU A 102 -5.14 1.33 -10.62
C LEU A 102 -6.32 0.37 -10.56
N LEU A 103 -6.97 0.17 -11.71
CA LEU A 103 -7.90 -0.93 -11.92
C LEU A 103 -7.10 -2.19 -12.24
N THR A 104 -7.20 -3.21 -11.40
CA THR A 104 -6.58 -4.51 -11.63
C THR A 104 -7.59 -5.52 -12.14
N ASP A 105 -7.11 -6.59 -12.78
CA ASP A 105 -8.00 -7.68 -13.19
C ASP A 105 -8.73 -8.33 -11.99
N GLN A 106 -9.79 -9.07 -12.33
CA GLN A 106 -10.69 -9.68 -11.37
C GLN A 106 -10.01 -10.73 -10.47
N HIS A 107 -8.97 -11.43 -10.96
CA HIS A 107 -8.28 -12.45 -10.18
C HIS A 107 -7.46 -11.79 -9.07
N MET A 108 -6.57 -10.87 -9.45
CA MET A 108 -5.73 -10.13 -8.51
C MET A 108 -6.57 -9.32 -7.52
N HIS A 109 -7.63 -8.63 -7.99
CA HIS A 109 -8.51 -7.85 -7.12
C HIS A 109 -9.14 -8.73 -6.03
N ARG A 110 -9.66 -9.92 -6.39
CA ARG A 110 -10.27 -10.86 -5.45
C ARG A 110 -9.24 -11.36 -4.42
N SER A 111 -8.08 -11.85 -4.87
CA SER A 111 -7.04 -12.36 -3.98
C SER A 111 -6.61 -11.32 -2.94
N MET A 112 -6.41 -10.07 -3.35
CA MET A 112 -6.00 -9.00 -2.41
C MET A 112 -7.14 -8.57 -1.50
N THR A 113 -8.38 -8.60 -2.00
CA THR A 113 -9.58 -8.26 -1.21
C THR A 113 -9.82 -9.29 -0.11
N ASP A 114 -9.60 -10.57 -0.39
CA ASP A 114 -9.74 -11.63 0.61
C ASP A 114 -8.69 -11.52 1.71
N LEU A 115 -7.45 -11.11 1.37
CA LEU A 115 -6.45 -10.77 2.37
C LEU A 115 -6.86 -9.58 3.23
N ARG A 116 -7.43 -8.53 2.64
CA ARG A 116 -7.96 -7.38 3.42
C ARG A 116 -9.10 -7.81 4.34
N LYS A 117 -10.01 -8.67 3.89
CA LYS A 117 -11.08 -9.22 4.76
C LYS A 117 -10.51 -10.03 5.92
N LYS A 118 -9.40 -10.75 5.70
CA LYS A 118 -8.71 -11.54 6.73
C LYS A 118 -7.96 -10.67 7.75
N TYR A 119 -7.24 -9.63 7.31
CA TYR A 119 -6.27 -8.92 8.14
C TYR A 119 -6.63 -7.47 8.47
N PHE A 120 -7.42 -6.78 7.65
CA PHE A 120 -7.76 -5.38 7.89
C PHE A 120 -8.84 -5.30 8.98
N PRO A 121 -8.72 -4.39 9.97
CA PRO A 121 -9.75 -4.21 11.00
C PRO A 121 -11.15 -4.02 10.38
N PRO A 122 -12.13 -4.92 10.63
CA PRO A 122 -13.40 -4.93 9.88
C PRO A 122 -14.17 -3.61 9.93
N LYS A 123 -14.14 -2.93 11.09
CA LYS A 123 -14.80 -1.63 11.28
C LYS A 123 -14.19 -0.47 10.48
N LEU A 124 -12.96 -0.65 9.96
CA LEU A 124 -12.22 0.34 9.18
C LEU A 124 -12.06 -0.06 7.70
N ASN A 125 -12.46 -1.29 7.34
CA ASN A 125 -12.30 -1.81 5.99
C ASN A 125 -13.49 -1.43 5.10
N HIS A 126 -13.49 -0.18 4.63
CA HIS A 126 -14.59 0.40 3.84
C HIS A 126 -14.41 0.31 2.32
N LEU A 127 -13.26 -0.21 1.85
CA LEU A 127 -12.95 -0.31 0.44
C LEU A 127 -12.21 -1.62 0.18
N ASP A 128 -12.56 -2.29 -0.90
CA ASP A 128 -11.87 -3.48 -1.41
C ASP A 128 -10.40 -3.17 -1.75
N ALA A 129 -9.63 -4.19 -2.10
CA ALA A 129 -8.21 -4.00 -2.37
C ALA A 129 -7.95 -3.12 -3.59
N HIS A 130 -7.07 -2.15 -3.42
CA HIS A 130 -6.73 -1.17 -4.44
C HIS A 130 -5.26 -0.77 -4.32
N ILE A 131 -4.71 -0.27 -5.42
CA ILE A 131 -3.39 0.37 -5.47
C ILE A 131 -3.63 1.87 -5.69
N THR A 132 -3.41 2.67 -4.65
CA THR A 132 -3.63 4.13 -4.71
C THR A 132 -2.51 4.82 -5.48
N LEU A 133 -2.87 5.57 -6.52
CA LEU A 133 -1.98 6.45 -7.25
C LEU A 133 -2.00 7.86 -6.65
N PHE A 134 -3.19 8.36 -6.30
CA PHE A 134 -3.41 9.70 -5.74
C PHE A 134 -4.42 9.61 -4.57
N HIS A 135 -4.15 10.36 -3.50
CA HIS A 135 -4.83 10.28 -2.20
C HIS A 135 -5.80 11.44 -1.96
N ALA A 136 -5.59 12.57 -2.63
CA ALA A 136 -6.40 13.77 -2.46
C ALA A 136 -6.39 14.64 -3.73
N LEU A 137 -7.18 14.24 -4.73
CA LEU A 137 -7.46 15.10 -5.88
C LEU A 137 -8.60 16.08 -5.52
N PRO A 138 -8.46 17.38 -5.81
CA PRO A 138 -9.45 18.41 -5.44
C PRO A 138 -10.66 18.42 -6.38
N GLU A 139 -11.84 18.70 -5.82
CA GLU A 139 -13.09 18.85 -6.58
C GLU A 139 -13.00 20.02 -7.57
N SER A 140 -12.37 21.12 -7.16
CA SER A 140 -12.21 22.32 -8.00
C SER A 140 -11.46 22.09 -9.32
N LYS A 141 -10.73 20.97 -9.45
CA LYS A 141 -9.96 20.58 -10.64
C LYS A 141 -10.53 19.38 -11.37
N LEU A 142 -11.64 18.81 -10.89
CA LEU A 142 -12.14 17.53 -11.36
C LEU A 142 -12.48 17.56 -12.86
N GLU A 143 -13.37 18.47 -13.25
CA GLU A 143 -13.86 18.57 -14.63
C GLU A 143 -12.86 19.22 -15.58
N SER A 144 -12.09 20.20 -15.11
CA SER A 144 -11.16 20.97 -15.94
C SER A 144 -9.86 20.23 -16.26
N ASP A 145 -9.30 19.50 -15.28
CA ASP A 145 -7.93 19.00 -15.35
C ASP A 145 -7.85 17.47 -15.12
N VAL A 146 -8.56 16.95 -14.12
CA VAL A 146 -8.41 15.54 -13.69
C VAL A 146 -9.10 14.58 -14.65
N MET A 147 -10.38 14.78 -14.94
CA MET A 147 -11.17 13.88 -15.80
C MET A 147 -10.63 13.83 -17.24
N PRO A 148 -10.31 14.96 -17.90
CA PRO A 148 -9.72 14.94 -19.24
C PRO A 148 -8.37 14.22 -19.28
N ALA A 149 -7.49 14.46 -18.30
CA ALA A 149 -6.18 13.82 -18.22
C ALA A 149 -6.27 12.31 -17.99
N ILE A 150 -7.19 11.85 -17.13
CA ILE A 150 -7.43 10.42 -16.92
C ILE A 150 -7.93 9.75 -18.21
N LYS A 151 -8.89 10.38 -18.91
CA LYS A 151 -9.45 9.85 -20.17
C LYS A 151 -8.38 9.78 -21.26
N ASP A 152 -7.61 10.86 -21.48
CA ASP A 152 -6.49 10.86 -22.44
C ASP A 152 -5.49 9.76 -22.12
N LEU A 153 -5.05 9.68 -20.85
CA LEU A 153 -4.07 8.69 -20.43
C LEU A 153 -4.58 7.27 -20.62
N ALA A 154 -5.84 7.01 -20.28
CA ALA A 154 -6.42 5.68 -20.45
C ALA A 154 -6.48 5.28 -21.92
N HIS A 155 -6.85 6.21 -22.82
CA HIS A 155 -6.89 5.97 -24.26
C HIS A 155 -5.54 5.72 -24.93
N ARG A 156 -4.41 6.07 -24.31
CA ARG A 156 -3.06 5.90 -24.90
C ARG A 156 -2.19 4.89 -24.16
N THR A 157 -2.74 4.22 -23.15
CA THR A 157 -2.02 3.26 -22.33
C THR A 157 -2.55 1.87 -22.67
N ASN A 158 -1.65 0.94 -23.02
CA ASN A 158 -2.00 -0.47 -23.14
C ASN A 158 -2.09 -1.11 -21.76
N LYS A 159 -2.94 -2.13 -21.61
CA LYS A 159 -2.92 -3.01 -20.42
C LYS A 159 -1.51 -3.58 -20.23
N PHE A 160 -1.07 -3.67 -18.98
CA PHE A 160 0.27 -4.18 -18.64
C PHE A 160 0.23 -5.13 -17.45
N GLU A 161 1.24 -6.00 -17.37
CA GLU A 161 1.34 -7.01 -16.32
C GLU A 161 1.67 -6.39 -14.97
N LEU A 162 1.14 -7.00 -13.91
CA LEU A 162 1.40 -6.70 -12.52
C LEU A 162 1.83 -7.97 -11.79
N ALA A 163 2.84 -7.87 -10.94
CA ALA A 163 3.20 -8.92 -10.00
C ALA A 163 3.24 -8.35 -8.57
N ALA A 164 2.31 -8.82 -7.73
CA ALA A 164 2.34 -8.56 -6.30
C ALA A 164 3.15 -9.68 -5.64
N THR A 165 4.39 -9.38 -5.24
CA THR A 165 5.35 -10.44 -4.84
C THR A 165 5.86 -10.28 -3.42
N THR A 166 5.91 -9.06 -2.89
CA THR A 166 6.74 -8.76 -1.73
C THR A 166 5.91 -8.27 -0.55
N PRO A 167 5.57 -9.12 0.43
CA PRO A 167 5.01 -8.68 1.69
C PRO A 167 6.00 -7.79 2.45
N PHE A 168 5.54 -6.68 3.01
CA PHE A 168 6.33 -5.81 3.88
C PHE A 168 5.46 -5.14 4.96
N LYS A 169 6.12 -4.65 6.02
CA LYS A 169 5.45 -3.92 7.10
C LYS A 169 5.32 -2.45 6.78
N LEU A 170 4.18 -1.88 7.14
CA LEU A 170 3.94 -0.45 7.29
C LEU A 170 4.11 -0.06 8.77
N LYS A 171 4.13 1.24 9.06
CA LYS A 171 4.18 1.72 10.46
C LYS A 171 3.00 1.20 11.32
N LYS A 172 1.82 1.04 10.72
CA LYS A 172 0.58 0.65 11.40
C LYS A 172 -0.16 -0.49 10.69
N GLY A 173 0.58 -1.39 10.04
CA GLY A 173 -0.01 -2.52 9.33
C GLY A 173 0.94 -3.22 8.37
N ILE A 174 0.40 -3.84 7.33
CA ILE A 174 1.14 -4.64 6.35
C ILE A 174 0.62 -4.38 4.93
N ALA A 175 1.50 -4.57 3.95
CA ALA A 175 1.21 -4.38 2.55
C ALA A 175 1.92 -5.43 1.69
N ILE A 176 1.48 -5.57 0.45
CA ILE A 176 2.14 -6.38 -0.58
C ILE A 176 2.57 -5.46 -1.69
N GLY A 177 3.88 -5.40 -1.93
CA GLY A 177 4.51 -4.53 -2.91
C GLY A 177 4.67 -5.19 -4.26
N MET A 178 4.76 -4.35 -5.28
CA MET A 178 5.04 -4.74 -6.66
C MET A 178 6.42 -4.21 -7.07
N PRO A 179 7.42 -5.08 -7.23
CA PRO A 179 8.75 -4.70 -7.68
C PRO A 179 8.73 -4.03 -9.06
N LYS A 180 9.72 -3.16 -9.31
CA LYS A 180 9.80 -2.40 -10.58
C LYS A 180 10.00 -3.31 -11.78
N ASP A 181 10.85 -4.32 -11.62
CA ASP A 181 11.19 -5.36 -12.59
C ASP A 181 10.03 -6.29 -12.97
N HIS A 182 8.95 -6.31 -12.19
CA HIS A 182 7.79 -7.17 -12.43
C HIS A 182 6.46 -6.40 -12.37
N GLY A 183 6.26 -5.49 -13.33
CA GLY A 183 5.00 -4.75 -13.51
C GLY A 183 4.89 -3.41 -12.77
N GLY A 184 5.82 -3.10 -11.87
CA GLY A 184 5.84 -1.81 -11.17
C GLY A 184 6.20 -0.60 -12.07
N VAL A 185 6.91 -0.83 -13.19
CA VAL A 185 7.27 0.25 -14.14
C VAL A 185 6.04 0.85 -14.80
N GLY A 186 5.09 0.04 -15.30
CA GLY A 186 3.87 0.55 -15.93
C GLY A 186 3.06 1.44 -14.98
N SER A 187 2.85 0.98 -13.76
CA SER A 187 2.19 1.73 -12.69
C SER A 187 2.89 3.06 -12.41
N ARG A 188 4.23 3.07 -12.37
CA ARG A 188 4.99 4.30 -12.13
C ARG A 188 4.97 5.25 -13.32
N ASN A 189 4.91 4.75 -14.55
CA ASN A 189 4.77 5.58 -15.74
C ASN A 189 3.41 6.29 -15.76
N VAL A 190 2.34 5.58 -15.43
CA VAL A 190 0.99 6.14 -15.25
C VAL A 190 1.01 7.26 -14.20
N HIS A 191 1.51 6.97 -13.00
CA HIS A 191 1.63 7.95 -11.92
C HIS A 191 2.44 9.19 -12.33
N THR A 192 3.65 8.98 -12.86
CA THR A 192 4.56 10.08 -13.23
C THR A 192 3.99 10.96 -14.34
N THR A 193 3.23 10.37 -15.27
CA THR A 193 2.57 11.13 -16.34
C THR A 193 1.52 12.10 -15.79
N LEU A 194 0.72 11.64 -14.83
CA LEU A 194 -0.31 12.47 -14.20
C LEU A 194 0.30 13.50 -13.22
N VAL A 195 1.37 13.16 -12.50
CA VAL A 195 2.10 14.11 -11.65
C VAL A 195 2.58 15.34 -12.45
N ARG A 196 3.07 15.14 -13.68
CA ARG A 196 3.51 16.25 -14.55
C ARG A 196 2.38 17.18 -14.97
N GLN A 197 1.14 16.68 -15.03
CA GLN A 197 -0.02 17.48 -15.43
C GLN A 197 -0.68 18.17 -14.24
N TRP A 198 -0.56 17.59 -13.04
CA TRP A 198 -1.31 18.02 -11.87
C TRP A 198 -0.45 18.70 -10.80
N SER A 199 0.85 18.89 -11.06
CA SER A 199 1.85 19.36 -10.08
C SER A 199 1.43 20.59 -9.28
N ASP A 200 0.64 21.47 -9.90
CA ASP A 200 0.27 22.76 -9.31
C ASP A 200 -0.74 22.63 -8.17
N PHE A 201 -1.46 21.50 -8.07
CA PHE A 201 -2.50 21.29 -7.06
C PHE A 201 -2.40 19.97 -6.28
N LEU A 202 -1.39 19.15 -6.55
CA LEU A 202 -1.17 17.91 -5.80
C LEU A 202 -0.79 18.17 -4.33
N SER A 203 -1.19 17.24 -3.47
CA SER A 203 -0.66 17.17 -2.11
C SER A 203 0.80 16.71 -2.11
N GLN A 204 1.56 17.02 -1.05
CA GLN A 204 2.94 16.56 -0.91
C GLN A 204 3.05 15.02 -0.96
N GLN A 205 2.05 14.31 -0.43
CA GLN A 205 2.00 12.85 -0.47
C GLN A 205 1.89 12.31 -1.90
N ASP A 206 1.18 13.02 -2.77
CA ASP A 206 0.84 12.54 -4.12
C ASP A 206 2.00 12.59 -5.12
N PHE A 207 3.08 13.30 -4.79
CA PHE A 207 4.33 13.22 -5.55
C PHE A 207 5.06 11.89 -5.37
N GLY A 208 4.82 11.19 -4.25
CA GLY A 208 5.44 9.92 -3.92
C GLY A 208 4.56 8.73 -4.31
N PHE A 209 5.11 7.76 -5.02
CA PHE A 209 4.38 6.53 -5.36
C PHE A 209 5.27 5.29 -5.33
N GLN A 210 4.81 4.28 -4.60
CA GLN A 210 5.34 2.93 -4.65
C GLN A 210 4.14 2.00 -4.76
N ALA A 211 4.06 1.22 -5.84
CA ALA A 211 2.93 0.35 -6.10
C ALA A 211 2.83 -0.73 -5.02
N HIS A 212 1.72 -0.73 -4.27
CA HIS A 212 1.43 -1.72 -3.25
C HIS A 212 -0.08 -1.84 -3.01
N PHE A 213 -0.50 -3.02 -2.58
CA PHE A 213 -1.78 -3.23 -1.92
C PHE A 213 -1.60 -3.08 -0.42
N THR A 214 -2.36 -2.18 0.20
CA THR A 214 -2.46 -2.17 1.67
C THR A 214 -3.37 -3.31 2.12
N ILE A 215 -2.83 -4.25 2.88
CA ILE A 215 -3.56 -5.42 3.40
C ILE A 215 -4.10 -5.16 4.81
N MET A 216 -3.39 -4.34 5.59
CA MET A 216 -3.80 -3.89 6.92
C MET A 216 -3.23 -2.50 7.17
N ASN A 217 -4.00 -1.64 7.83
CA ASN A 217 -3.53 -0.35 8.30
C ASN A 217 -4.32 0.08 9.54
N LYS A 218 -3.86 1.15 10.20
CA LYS A 218 -4.49 1.76 11.38
C LYS A 218 -4.56 0.82 12.59
N VAL A 219 -3.64 -0.13 12.69
CA VAL A 219 -3.42 -0.96 13.88
C VAL A 219 -2.31 -0.33 14.71
N ASP A 220 -2.55 -0.12 16.00
CA ASP A 220 -1.59 0.49 16.92
C ASP A 220 -0.74 -0.55 17.68
N ASP A 221 -1.23 -1.78 17.81
CA ASP A 221 -0.50 -2.87 18.45
C ASP A 221 0.53 -3.49 17.48
N ALA A 222 1.82 -3.22 17.75
CA ALA A 222 2.92 -3.78 16.97
C ALA A 222 2.96 -5.32 17.01
N LYS A 223 2.53 -5.97 18.11
CA LYS A 223 2.51 -7.43 18.21
C LYS A 223 1.45 -8.04 17.29
N GLU A 224 0.31 -7.37 17.15
CA GLU A 224 -0.74 -7.78 16.22
C GLU A 224 -0.25 -7.69 14.78
N ILE A 225 0.41 -6.57 14.42
CA ILE A 225 1.04 -6.38 13.11
C ILE A 225 2.09 -7.47 12.84
N ASP A 226 2.93 -7.78 13.82
CA ASP A 226 4.00 -8.78 13.70
C ASP A 226 3.43 -10.19 13.49
N LYS A 227 2.42 -10.55 14.26
CA LYS A 227 1.72 -11.84 14.14
C LYS A 227 1.10 -11.99 12.75
N ALA A 228 0.37 -10.99 12.30
CA ALA A 228 -0.29 -11.02 11.00
C ALA A 228 0.71 -10.95 9.84
N PHE A 229 1.81 -10.21 9.97
CA PHE A 229 2.87 -10.21 8.98
C PHE A 229 3.52 -11.58 8.82
N LYS A 230 3.80 -12.27 9.93
CA LYS A 230 4.33 -13.63 9.91
C LYS A 230 3.35 -14.59 9.24
N ASP A 231 2.09 -14.59 9.67
CA ASP A 231 1.03 -15.43 9.09
C ASP A 231 0.86 -15.18 7.58
N LEU A 232 0.86 -13.91 7.15
CA LEU A 232 0.82 -13.57 5.73
C LEU A 232 2.05 -14.13 5.01
N LYS A 233 3.25 -13.85 5.52
CA LYS A 233 4.51 -14.22 4.85
C LYS A 233 4.68 -15.74 4.71
N ASP A 234 4.29 -16.50 5.73
CA ASP A 234 4.44 -17.97 5.74
C ASP A 234 3.51 -18.66 4.73
N GLY A 235 2.41 -18.00 4.34
CA GLY A 235 1.45 -18.52 3.35
C GLY A 235 1.36 -17.69 2.05
N TRP A 236 2.28 -16.75 1.82
CA TRP A 236 2.21 -15.86 0.66
C TRP A 236 2.83 -16.49 -0.58
N GLU A 237 2.02 -16.60 -1.62
CA GLU A 237 2.48 -16.90 -2.98
C GLU A 237 2.31 -15.67 -3.88
N PRO A 238 3.28 -15.35 -4.74
CA PRO A 238 3.16 -14.25 -5.68
C PRO A 238 1.86 -14.29 -6.49
N CYS A 239 1.17 -13.15 -6.56
CA CYS A 239 -0.06 -13.00 -7.33
C CYS A 239 0.24 -12.19 -8.59
N PHE A 240 -0.02 -12.80 -9.74
CA PHE A 240 0.15 -12.18 -11.05
C PHE A 240 -1.20 -11.79 -11.64
N GLY A 241 -1.18 -10.70 -12.41
CA GLY A 241 -2.36 -10.15 -13.04
C GLY A 241 -2.03 -9.00 -13.98
N LYS A 242 -3.02 -8.17 -14.29
CA LYS A 242 -2.90 -7.02 -15.19
C LYS A 242 -3.47 -5.76 -14.57
N ALA A 243 -2.87 -4.63 -14.91
CA ALA A 243 -3.50 -3.32 -14.82
C ALA A 243 -4.40 -3.15 -16.04
N GLU A 244 -5.71 -3.07 -15.80
CA GLU A 244 -6.71 -2.93 -16.85
C GLU A 244 -7.16 -1.49 -17.07
N GLY A 245 -6.75 -0.57 -16.20
CA GLY A 245 -7.19 0.82 -16.27
C GLY A 245 -6.95 1.62 -15.00
N LEU A 246 -7.79 2.62 -14.82
CA LEU A 246 -7.87 3.49 -13.65
C LEU A 246 -9.27 3.46 -13.04
N SER A 247 -9.38 3.70 -11.75
CA SER A 247 -10.67 3.85 -11.05
C SER A 247 -10.65 5.12 -10.21
N LEU A 248 -11.64 5.98 -10.45
CA LEU A 248 -11.81 7.22 -9.68
C LEU A 248 -12.88 7.00 -8.62
N TYR A 249 -12.58 7.37 -7.37
CA TYR A 249 -13.53 7.29 -6.26
C TYR A 249 -13.70 8.65 -5.62
N ARG A 250 -14.94 8.94 -5.21
CA ARG A 250 -15.31 10.12 -4.43
C ARG A 250 -15.39 9.77 -2.95
N TYR A 251 -14.78 10.58 -2.10
CA TYR A 251 -15.01 10.52 -0.66
C TYR A 251 -16.33 11.17 -0.27
N SER A 252 -17.00 10.62 0.73
CA SER A 252 -18.17 11.22 1.37
C SER A 252 -18.23 10.79 2.85
N PRO A 253 -19.11 11.37 3.68
CA PRO A 253 -19.30 10.92 5.06
C PRO A 253 -19.69 9.43 5.19
N SER A 254 -20.31 8.84 4.17
CA SER A 254 -20.67 7.41 4.15
C SER A 254 -19.55 6.49 3.62
N GLY A 255 -18.41 7.05 3.23
CA GLY A 255 -17.26 6.32 2.73
C GLY A 255 -16.90 6.66 1.28
N TRP A 256 -16.16 5.75 0.65
CA TRP A 256 -15.69 5.87 -0.73
C TRP A 256 -16.72 5.31 -1.72
N HIS A 257 -17.00 6.07 -2.77
CA HIS A 257 -17.94 5.69 -3.83
C HIS A 257 -17.20 5.66 -5.16
N LEU A 258 -17.29 4.53 -5.87
CA LEU A 258 -16.78 4.46 -7.24
C LEU A 258 -17.56 5.44 -8.12
N MET A 259 -16.83 6.24 -8.89
CA MET A 259 -17.43 7.10 -9.91
C MET A 259 -17.38 6.46 -11.28
N GLU A 260 -16.17 6.13 -11.74
CA GLU A 260 -15.95 5.68 -13.11
C GLU A 260 -14.69 4.81 -13.18
N HIS A 261 -14.74 3.82 -14.06
CA HIS A 261 -13.58 3.05 -14.49
C HIS A 261 -13.15 3.52 -15.88
N PHE A 262 -11.85 3.75 -16.05
CA PHE A 262 -11.25 4.17 -17.31
C PHE A 262 -10.35 3.05 -17.81
N THR A 263 -10.83 2.25 -18.76
CA THR A 263 -10.08 1.08 -19.24
C THR A 263 -8.94 1.48 -20.15
N PHE A 264 -7.80 0.83 -19.99
CA PHE A 264 -6.65 0.88 -20.90
C PHE A 264 -6.95 0.15 -22.21
N GLN A 265 -6.20 0.48 -23.25
CA GLN A 265 -6.25 -0.18 -24.55
C GLN A 265 -5.85 -1.65 -24.45
N VAL A 266 -6.47 -2.47 -25.31
CA VAL A 266 -6.23 -3.91 -25.41
C VAL A 266 -4.84 -4.22 -25.94
#